data_AF-A0A5M9HWY5-F1
#
_entry.id   AF-A0A5M9HWY5-F1
#
_cell.length_a   1.000
_cell.length_b   1.000
_cell.length_c   1.000
_cell.angle_alpha   90.00
_cell.angle_beta   90.00
_cell.angle_gamma   90.00
#
_symmetry.space_group_name_H-M   'P 1'
#
loop_
_entity.id
_entity.type
_entity.pdbx_description
1 polymer ?
#
loop_
_entity_poly.entity_id
_entity_poly.type
_entity_poly.pdbx_seq_one_letter_code
_entity_poly.pdbx_strand_id
1 'polypeptide(L)'
;MYYVIKELRESTGLTQKKFAAMYGIPLSTLRKWEQGEASPAPYVVNLIARTLPATDSGLKKIAGKDGTVFYYDKNQKAVSDARGNKIYIKEDLEGVKEKNLVLYLKDLYESFYEIQERFEQDCQYDKKEDILWS
;
A
#
# COMPACT_ATOMS: atom_id res chain seq x y z
N MET A 1 -12.07 -2.12 18.04
CA MET A 1 -11.28 -3.23 17.49
C MET A 1 -9.86 -3.11 18.03
N TYR A 2 -9.21 -4.21 18.37
CA TYR A 2 -7.81 -4.18 18.83
C TYR A 2 -6.95 -4.71 17.69
N TYR A 3 -5.90 -3.97 17.34
CA TYR A 3 -4.97 -4.33 16.26
C TYR A 3 -3.57 -4.44 16.84
N VAL A 4 -2.77 -5.32 16.25
CA VAL A 4 -1.33 -5.42 16.57
C VAL A 4 -0.56 -4.70 15.48
N ILE A 5 0.30 -3.74 15.85
CA ILE A 5 1.03 -2.90 14.88
C ILE A 5 1.88 -3.73 13.91
N LYS A 6 2.44 -4.84 14.38
CA LYS A 6 3.23 -5.77 13.57
C LYS A 6 2.39 -6.39 12.47
N GLU A 7 1.18 -6.83 12.79
CA GLU A 7 0.26 -7.44 11.81
C GLU A 7 -0.21 -6.41 10.78
N LEU A 8 -0.49 -5.17 11.21
CA LEU A 8 -0.80 -4.08 10.29
C LEU A 8 0.34 -3.85 9.31
N ARG A 9 1.60 -3.78 9.79
CA ARG A 9 2.75 -3.66 8.90
C ARG A 9 2.85 -4.85 7.95
N GLU A 10 2.77 -6.07 8.46
CA GLU A 10 2.93 -7.28 7.63
C GLU A 10 1.87 -7.36 6.54
N SER A 11 0.64 -6.89 6.82
CA SER A 11 -0.42 -6.80 5.82
C SER A 11 -0.09 -5.92 4.61
N THR A 12 0.85 -4.98 4.75
CA THR A 12 1.30 -4.09 3.66
C THR A 12 2.45 -4.66 2.82
N GLY A 13 3.09 -5.74 3.29
CA GLY A 13 4.34 -6.25 2.70
C GLY A 13 5.54 -5.30 2.88
N LEU A 14 5.44 -4.27 3.72
CA LEU A 14 6.54 -3.34 3.97
C LEU A 14 7.51 -3.84 5.05
N THR A 15 8.78 -3.48 4.86
CA THR A 15 9.80 -3.61 5.92
C THR A 15 9.50 -2.61 7.04
N GLN A 16 10.02 -2.87 8.25
CA GLN A 16 9.92 -1.93 9.38
C GLN A 16 10.38 -0.52 8.98
N LYS A 17 11.47 -0.40 8.22
CA LYS A 17 12.01 0.90 7.78
C LYS A 17 11.02 1.64 6.87
N LYS A 18 10.43 0.97 5.87
CA LYS A 18 9.48 1.60 4.95
C LYS A 18 8.17 1.97 5.65
N PHE A 19 7.66 1.09 6.51
CA PHE A 19 6.43 1.35 7.27
C PHE A 19 6.63 2.50 8.28
N ALA A 20 7.74 2.50 9.01
CA ALA A 20 8.12 3.59 9.90
C ALA A 20 8.16 4.94 9.16
N ALA A 21 8.82 4.97 8.00
CA ALA A 21 8.90 6.17 7.17
C ALA A 21 7.50 6.62 6.67
N MET A 22 6.65 5.69 6.23
CA MET A 22 5.31 5.97 5.73
C MET A 22 4.45 6.72 6.76
N TYR A 23 4.56 6.37 8.04
CA TYR A 23 3.79 6.97 9.13
C TYR A 23 4.56 8.01 9.95
N GLY A 24 5.79 8.36 9.56
CA GLY A 24 6.63 9.29 10.32
C GLY A 24 7.01 8.78 11.73
N ILE A 25 7.00 7.47 11.94
CA ILE A 25 7.37 6.85 13.21
C ILE A 25 8.89 6.62 13.21
N PRO A 26 9.63 6.99 14.27
CA PRO A 26 11.03 6.59 14.37
C PRO A 26 11.19 5.08 14.32
N LEU A 27 12.12 4.56 13.51
CA LEU A 27 12.33 3.12 13.34
C LEU A 27 12.60 2.40 14.68
N SER A 28 13.33 3.03 15.59
CA SER A 28 13.58 2.52 16.94
C SER A 28 12.28 2.36 17.74
N THR A 29 11.37 3.33 17.64
CA THR A 29 10.05 3.30 18.28
C THR A 29 9.20 2.15 17.74
N LEU A 30 9.10 2.02 16.40
CA LEU A 30 8.35 0.92 15.79
C LEU A 30 8.89 -0.45 16.21
N ARG A 31 10.22 -0.62 16.27
CA ARG A 31 10.85 -1.87 16.72
C ARG A 31 10.45 -2.23 18.15
N LYS A 32 10.53 -1.27 19.08
CA LYS A 32 10.11 -1.47 20.47
C LYS A 32 8.64 -1.86 20.57
N TRP A 33 7.78 -1.25 19.75
CA TRP A 33 6.37 -1.62 19.69
C TRP A 33 6.15 -3.05 19.18
N GLU A 34 6.84 -3.46 18.12
CA GLU A 34 6.73 -4.81 17.56
C GLU A 34 7.35 -5.90 18.45
N GLN A 35 8.33 -5.54 19.30
CA GLN A 35 9.00 -6.42 20.26
C GLN A 35 8.28 -6.50 21.62
N GLY A 36 7.29 -5.63 21.86
CA GLY A 36 6.59 -5.55 23.15
C GLY A 36 7.36 -4.82 24.25
N GLU A 37 8.51 -4.20 23.94
CA GLU A 37 9.28 -3.38 24.88
C GLU A 37 8.59 -2.07 25.24
N ALA A 38 7.73 -1.58 24.35
CA ALA A 38 6.84 -0.45 24.57
C ALA A 38 5.51 -0.69 23.86
N SER A 39 4.46 0.04 24.23
CA SER A 39 3.17 -0.04 23.55
C SER A 39 2.77 1.31 22.97
N PRO A 40 2.33 1.38 21.71
CA PRO A 40 1.69 2.59 21.19
C PRO A 40 0.38 2.85 21.94
N ALA A 41 -0.04 4.11 22.00
CA ALA A 41 -1.38 4.40 22.48
C ALA A 41 -2.43 3.71 21.58
N PRO A 42 -3.51 3.12 22.12
CA PRO A 42 -4.46 2.35 21.32
C PRO A 42 -5.07 3.13 20.15
N TYR A 43 -5.25 4.45 20.29
CA TYR A 43 -5.78 5.28 19.21
C TYR A 43 -4.80 5.37 18.02
N VAL A 44 -3.48 5.34 18.24
CA VAL A 44 -2.47 5.40 17.17
C VAL A 44 -2.60 4.18 16.28
N VAL A 45 -2.72 2.99 16.88
CA VAL A 45 -2.87 1.74 16.11
C VAL A 45 -4.19 1.73 15.34
N ASN A 46 -5.27 2.23 15.95
CA ASN A 46 -6.56 2.36 15.26
C ASN A 46 -6.53 3.37 14.10
N LEU A 47 -5.80 4.47 14.23
CA LEU A 47 -5.63 5.44 13.14
C LEU A 47 -4.85 4.83 11.98
N ILE A 48 -3.75 4.14 12.26
CA ILE A 48 -2.96 3.41 11.24
C ILE A 48 -3.80 2.31 10.59
N ALA A 49 -4.59 1.57 11.36
CA ALA A 49 -5.49 0.55 10.81
C ALA A 49 -6.41 1.15 9.74
N ARG A 50 -7.07 2.27 10.06
CA ARG A 50 -8.03 2.95 9.15
C ARG A 50 -7.44 3.44 7.84
N THR A 51 -6.13 3.58 7.73
CA THR A 51 -5.47 3.97 6.47
C THR A 51 -5.14 2.77 5.58
N LEU A 52 -5.23 1.54 6.12
CA LEU A 52 -4.86 0.32 5.40
C LEU A 52 -6.10 -0.38 4.80
N PRO A 53 -6.07 -0.72 3.50
CA PRO A 53 -7.15 -1.45 2.84
C PRO A 53 -7.50 -2.78 3.52
N ALA A 54 -6.51 -3.45 4.12
CA ALA A 54 -6.68 -4.73 4.81
C ALA A 54 -7.68 -4.69 5.97
N THR A 55 -7.99 -3.51 6.50
CA THR A 55 -8.91 -3.34 7.64
C THR A 55 -10.28 -2.83 7.23
N ASP A 56 -10.46 -2.47 5.96
CA ASP A 56 -11.72 -1.96 5.43
C ASP A 56 -12.59 -3.11 4.93
N SER A 57 -13.63 -3.42 5.71
CA SER A 57 -14.62 -4.45 5.37
C SER A 57 -15.45 -4.15 4.12
N GLY A 58 -15.47 -2.89 3.66
CA GLY A 58 -16.15 -2.48 2.44
C GLY A 58 -15.40 -2.83 1.16
N LEU A 59 -14.13 -3.23 1.27
CA LEU A 59 -13.30 -3.58 0.12
C LEU A 59 -13.35 -5.07 -0.18
N LYS A 60 -13.50 -5.41 -1.47
CA LYS A 60 -13.39 -6.78 -1.93
C LYS A 60 -11.91 -7.16 -2.04
N LYS A 61 -11.45 -8.06 -1.16
CA LYS A 61 -10.10 -8.64 -1.22
C LYS A 61 -9.95 -9.56 -2.44
N ILE A 62 -8.84 -9.40 -3.16
CA ILE A 62 -8.45 -10.21 -4.31
C ILE A 62 -7.03 -10.73 -4.03
N ALA A 63 -6.86 -12.05 -3.93
CA ALA A 63 -5.59 -12.65 -3.47
C ALA A 63 -4.95 -13.55 -4.54
N GLY A 64 -3.65 -13.35 -4.76
CA GLY A 64 -2.83 -14.20 -5.60
C GLY A 64 -2.26 -15.41 -4.85
N LYS A 65 -1.80 -16.41 -5.61
CA LYS A 65 -1.17 -17.63 -5.06
C LYS A 65 0.19 -17.37 -4.42
N ASP A 66 0.86 -16.31 -4.85
CA ASP A 66 2.17 -15.86 -4.36
C ASP A 66 2.08 -14.98 -3.10
N GLY A 67 0.87 -14.82 -2.54
CA GLY A 67 0.62 -13.96 -1.38
C GLY A 67 0.40 -12.48 -1.73
N THR A 68 0.37 -12.12 -3.03
CA THR A 68 -0.06 -10.79 -3.45
C THR A 68 -1.52 -10.55 -3.08
N VAL A 69 -1.82 -9.33 -2.64
CA VAL A 69 -3.18 -8.94 -2.25
C VAL A 69 -3.50 -7.57 -2.81
N PHE A 70 -4.68 -7.49 -3.41
CA PHE A 70 -5.30 -6.27 -3.89
C PHE A 70 -6.71 -6.12 -3.30
N TYR A 71 -7.25 -4.93 -3.41
CA TYR A 71 -8.54 -4.57 -2.85
C TYR A 71 -9.34 -3.78 -3.87
N TYR A 72 -10.57 -4.18 -4.13
CA TYR A 72 -11.48 -3.47 -5.03
C TYR A 72 -12.56 -2.74 -4.23
N ASP A 73 -12.64 -1.43 -4.44
CA ASP A 73 -13.74 -0.57 -4.01
C ASP A 73 -14.71 -0.38 -5.19
N LYS A 74 -15.84 -1.09 -5.14
CA LYS A 74 -16.89 -0.98 -6.18
C LYS A 74 -17.52 0.42 -6.21
N ASN A 75 -17.67 1.06 -5.06
CA ASN A 75 -18.36 2.35 -4.96
C ASN A 75 -17.50 3.47 -5.54
N GLN A 76 -16.20 3.44 -5.25
CA GLN A 76 -15.24 4.43 -5.78
C GLN A 76 -14.69 4.06 -7.15
N LYS A 77 -15.00 2.85 -7.66
CA LYS A 77 -14.36 2.25 -8.84
C LYS A 77 -12.84 2.36 -8.77
N ALA A 78 -12.27 1.88 -7.67
CA ALA A 78 -10.85 1.97 -7.42
C ALA A 78 -10.29 0.61 -7.01
N VAL A 79 -9.08 0.33 -7.45
CA VAL A 79 -8.30 -0.81 -6.95
C VAL A 79 -7.19 -0.27 -6.07
N SER A 80 -6.87 -0.99 -5.00
CA SER A 80 -5.77 -0.67 -4.10
C SER A 80 -4.81 -1.85 -3.97
N ASP A 81 -3.52 -1.58 -3.86
CA ASP A 81 -2.56 -2.61 -3.41
C ASP A 81 -2.60 -2.77 -1.88
N ALA A 82 -1.78 -3.69 -1.37
CA ALA A 82 -1.61 -3.90 0.07
C ALA A 82 -1.10 -2.67 0.85
N ARG A 83 -0.43 -1.73 0.17
CA ARG A 83 0.14 -0.52 0.78
C ARG A 83 -0.89 0.60 0.87
N GLY A 84 -1.99 0.51 0.14
CA GLY A 84 -3.02 1.55 0.06
C GLY A 84 -2.84 2.52 -1.11
N ASN A 85 -1.92 2.24 -2.03
CA ASN A 85 -1.87 2.99 -3.29
C ASN A 85 -3.14 2.68 -4.07
N LYS A 86 -3.83 3.72 -4.53
CA LYS A 86 -5.13 3.61 -5.21
C LYS A 86 -5.01 3.99 -6.67
N ILE A 87 -5.57 3.17 -7.54
CA ILE A 87 -5.73 3.46 -8.97
C ILE A 87 -7.22 3.40 -9.29
N TYR A 88 -7.75 4.50 -9.83
CA TYR A 88 -9.13 4.58 -10.28
C TYR A 88 -9.28 3.89 -11.64
N ILE A 89 -10.33 3.11 -11.79
CA ILE A 89 -10.66 2.36 -12.99
C ILE A 89 -12.05 2.76 -13.50
N LYS A 90 -12.29 2.61 -14.81
CA LYS A 90 -13.58 2.93 -15.41
C LYS A 90 -14.55 1.74 -15.43
N GLU A 91 -13.98 0.55 -15.61
CA GLU A 91 -14.68 -0.72 -15.77
C GLU A 91 -15.12 -1.31 -14.42
N ASP A 92 -16.22 -2.07 -14.41
CA ASP A 92 -16.58 -2.90 -13.24
C ASP A 92 -15.85 -4.25 -13.31
N LEU A 93 -15.30 -4.67 -12.17
CA LEU A 93 -14.57 -5.95 -12.06
C LEU A 93 -15.49 -7.13 -11.75
N GLU A 94 -16.80 -6.93 -11.63
CA GLU A 94 -17.77 -8.01 -11.49
C GLU A 94 -17.74 -8.97 -12.70
N GLY A 95 -17.76 -10.28 -12.41
CA GLY A 95 -17.71 -11.33 -13.44
C GLY A 95 -16.31 -11.61 -14.02
N VAL A 96 -15.29 -10.80 -13.73
CA VAL A 96 -13.91 -11.10 -14.15
C VAL A 96 -13.41 -12.33 -13.39
N LYS A 97 -12.82 -13.29 -14.12
CA LYS A 97 -12.22 -14.49 -13.52
C LYS A 97 -11.12 -14.08 -12.56
N GLU A 98 -11.25 -14.46 -11.29
CA GLU A 98 -10.33 -14.05 -10.21
C GLU A 98 -8.85 -14.35 -10.52
N LYS A 99 -8.57 -15.53 -11.10
CA LYS A 99 -7.21 -15.90 -11.53
C LYS A 99 -6.61 -14.93 -12.54
N ASN A 100 -7.42 -14.43 -13.48
CA ASN A 100 -6.97 -13.46 -14.47
C ASN A 100 -6.88 -12.06 -13.85
N LEU A 101 -7.82 -11.73 -12.97
CA LEU A 101 -7.87 -10.43 -12.33
C LEU A 101 -6.61 -10.16 -11.48
N VAL A 102 -6.11 -11.17 -10.77
CA VAL A 102 -4.83 -11.07 -10.04
C VAL A 102 -3.68 -10.71 -10.99
N LEU A 103 -3.61 -11.35 -12.16
CA LEU A 103 -2.55 -11.07 -13.15
C LEU A 103 -2.67 -9.63 -13.68
N TYR A 104 -3.87 -9.21 -14.05
CA TYR A 104 -4.10 -7.85 -14.54
C TYR A 104 -3.75 -6.78 -13.50
N LEU A 105 -4.08 -7.01 -12.23
CA LEU A 105 -3.74 -6.10 -11.15
C LEU A 105 -2.24 -6.08 -10.87
N LYS A 106 -1.56 -7.22 -10.96
CA LYS A 106 -0.11 -7.29 -10.84
C LYS A 106 0.56 -6.47 -11.94
N ASP A 107 0.21 -6.70 -13.19
CA ASP A 107 0.75 -5.96 -14.34
C ASP A 107 0.48 -4.46 -14.22
N LEU A 108 -0.72 -4.08 -13.77
CA LEU A 108 -1.10 -2.67 -13.54
C LEU A 108 -0.21 -1.99 -12.49
N TYR A 109 0.00 -2.64 -11.34
CA TYR A 109 0.80 -2.07 -10.26
C TYR A 109 2.30 -2.09 -10.54
N GLU A 110 2.81 -3.12 -11.22
CA GLU A 110 4.19 -3.15 -11.71
C GLU A 110 4.44 -1.96 -12.65
N SER A 111 3.57 -1.76 -13.65
CA SER A 111 3.65 -0.60 -14.56
C SER A 111 3.54 0.74 -13.82
N PHE A 112 2.65 0.84 -12.83
CA PHE A 112 2.50 2.04 -12.01
C PHE A 112 3.81 2.41 -11.31
N TYR A 113 4.48 1.43 -10.69
CA TYR A 113 5.73 1.67 -9.98
C TYR A 113 6.89 2.01 -10.91
N GLU A 114 6.98 1.39 -12.08
CA GLU A 114 7.99 1.73 -13.09
C GLU A 114 7.82 3.18 -13.58
N ILE A 115 6.58 3.59 -13.86
CA ILE A 115 6.27 4.97 -14.27
C ILE A 115 6.56 5.96 -13.14
N GLN A 116 6.18 5.61 -11.90
CA GLN A 116 6.45 6.44 -10.73
C GLN A 116 7.96 6.62 -10.52
N GLU A 117 8.74 5.54 -10.56
CA GLU A 117 10.19 5.60 -10.39
C GLU A 117 10.85 6.48 -11.46
N ARG A 118 10.46 6.31 -12.72
CA ARG A 118 10.97 7.17 -13.80
C ARG A 118 10.63 8.64 -13.56
N PHE A 119 9.38 8.95 -13.21
CA PHE A 119 8.96 10.31 -12.87
C PHE A 119 9.78 10.91 -11.72
N GLU A 120 10.03 10.13 -10.66
CA GLU A 120 10.84 10.56 -9.53
C GLU A 120 12.30 10.80 -9.92
N GLN A 121 12.87 9.96 -10.80
CA GLN A 121 14.22 10.14 -11.35
C GLN A 121 14.31 11.42 -12.18
N ASP A 122 13.37 11.66 -13.09
CA ASP A 122 13.31 12.87 -13.92
C ASP A 122 13.27 14.12 -13.02
N CYS A 123 12.42 14.14 -11.99
CA CYS A 123 12.36 15.21 -11.00
C CYS A 123 13.66 15.39 -10.19
N GLN A 124 14.41 14.32 -9.95
CA GLN A 124 15.70 14.40 -9.25
C GLN A 124 16.81 14.93 -10.14
N TYR A 125 16.79 14.57 -11.43
CA TYR A 125 17.75 15.07 -12.41
C TYR A 125 17.56 16.56 -12.66
N ASP A 126 16.31 17.03 -12.81
CA ASP A 126 15.98 18.44 -13.01
C ASP A 126 16.46 19.34 -11.85
N LYS A 127 16.49 18.81 -10.62
CA LYS A 127 17.04 19.55 -9.45
C LYS A 127 18.56 19.68 -9.44
N LYS A 128 19.25 18.86 -10.23
CA LYS A 128 20.73 18.80 -10.28
C LYS A 128 21.27 19.44 -11.56
N GLU A 129 20.49 19.45 -12.62
CA GLU A 129 20.89 19.88 -13.96
C GLU A 129 19.92 20.96 -14.45
N ASP A 130 20.42 22.10 -14.92
CA ASP A 130 19.61 23.20 -15.49
C ASP A 130 19.27 22.89 -16.96
N ILE A 131 18.48 21.84 -17.20
CA ILE A 131 18.11 21.33 -18.53
C ILE A 131 16.60 21.38 -18.73
N LEU A 132 16.15 22.17 -19.71
CA LEU A 132 14.78 22.11 -20.20
C LEU A 132 14.63 20.95 -21.20
N TRP A 133 13.90 19.92 -20.81
CA TRP A 133 13.55 18.79 -21.68
C TRP A 133 12.49 19.23 -22.72
N SER A 134 12.80 19.09 -24.01
CA SER A 134 11.91 19.43 -25.14
C SER A 134 11.24 18.19 -25.75
#